data_AF-A0A382NVD0-F1
#
_entry.id   AF-A0A382NVD0-F1
#
_cell.length_a   1.000
_cell.length_b   1.000
_cell.length_c   1.000
_cell.angle_alpha   90.00
_cell.angle_beta   90.00
_cell.angle_gamma   90.00
#
_symmetry.space_group_name_H-M   'P 1'
#
loop_
_entity.id
_entity.type
_entity.pdbx_description
1 polymer ?
#
loop_
_entity_poly.entity_id
_entity_poly.type
_entity_poly.pdbx_seq_one_letter_code
_entity_poly.pdbx_strand_id
1 'polypeptide(L)'
;VFFAERKLFKLTCCSAQIETGTFESLAFEWQNIIQERLESTFFDQQVWHKAWWSEFGNDFQLKVLAAYSNSGSVELIAPLMVDGNEISFLGSTDLVDYHDFLIKEPSDSNCIQLLVEVIHGMTEINKISLESLPENSPTIVQFRSYAEQLGWKVEIAQEDVAPR
;
A
#
# COMPACT_ATOMS: atom_id res chain seq x y z
N VAL A 1 -33.16 29.11 6.93
CA VAL A 1 -31.94 28.67 6.22
C VAL A 1 -30.87 28.46 7.27
N PHE A 2 -30.64 27.21 7.68
CA PHE A 2 -29.56 26.88 8.61
C PHE A 2 -28.29 26.68 7.79
N PHE A 3 -27.33 27.58 7.92
CA PHE A 3 -25.97 27.32 7.47
C PHE A 3 -25.31 26.47 8.55
N ALA A 4 -24.99 25.21 8.22
CA ALA A 4 -24.12 24.40 9.06
C ALA A 4 -22.69 24.93 8.92
N GLU A 5 -22.12 25.38 10.03
CA GLU A 5 -20.71 25.76 10.10
C GLU A 5 -19.82 24.55 9.80
N ARG A 6 -18.94 24.68 8.81
CA ARG A 6 -17.86 23.71 8.59
C ARG A 6 -16.80 23.92 9.67
N LYS A 7 -16.73 22.99 10.62
CA LYS A 7 -15.57 22.89 11.51
C LYS A 7 -14.45 22.16 10.77
N LEU A 8 -13.38 22.88 10.46
CA LEU A 8 -12.13 22.28 10.00
C LEU A 8 -11.34 21.86 11.25
N PHE A 9 -11.30 20.57 11.55
CA PHE A 9 -10.34 20.02 12.49
C PHE A 9 -9.10 19.59 11.70
N LYS A 10 -8.01 20.35 11.78
CA LYS A 10 -6.68 19.93 11.32
C LYS A 10 -5.83 19.66 12.55
N LEU A 11 -5.59 18.39 12.84
CA LEU A 11 -4.50 17.95 13.71
C LEU A 11 -3.36 17.52 12.77
N THR A 12 -2.43 18.43 12.48
CA THR A 12 -1.14 18.07 11.89
C THR A 12 -0.10 18.04 13.00
N CYS A 13 0.19 16.84 13.50
CA CYS A 13 1.37 16.60 14.31
C CYS A 13 1.85 15.16 14.14
N CYS A 14 2.05 14.73 12.89
CA CYS A 14 2.77 13.51 12.51
C CYS A 14 3.18 13.69 11.05
N SER A 15 4.38 14.21 10.77
CA SER A 15 4.89 14.21 9.39
C SER A 15 5.51 12.84 9.16
N ALA A 16 4.68 11.82 9.02
CA ALA A 16 5.20 10.57 8.50
C ALA A 16 5.76 10.83 7.08
N GLN A 17 6.91 10.25 6.80
CA GLN A 17 7.61 10.43 5.53
C GLN A 17 7.65 9.10 4.81
N ILE A 18 7.47 9.14 3.48
CA ILE A 18 7.62 7.94 2.65
C ILE A 18 8.94 8.01 1.91
N GLU A 19 9.69 6.93 2.02
CA GLU A 19 10.96 6.75 1.33
C GLU A 19 10.92 5.46 0.50
N THR A 20 11.75 5.42 -0.54
CA THR A 20 12.00 4.18 -1.27
C THR A 20 13.00 3.34 -0.50
N GLY A 21 12.62 2.10 -0.18
CA GLY A 21 13.49 1.11 0.45
C GLY A 21 13.93 0.01 -0.53
N THR A 22 14.75 -0.91 -0.02
CA THR A 22 15.04 -2.19 -0.66
C THR A 22 14.54 -3.32 0.22
N PHE A 23 14.53 -4.55 -0.31
CA PHE A 23 14.25 -5.72 0.54
C PHE A 23 15.24 -5.80 1.70
N GLU A 24 16.53 -5.57 1.44
CA GLU A 24 17.57 -5.65 2.47
C GLU A 24 17.42 -4.56 3.53
N SER A 25 17.12 -3.31 3.15
CA SER A 25 17.00 -2.22 4.11
C SER A 25 15.77 -2.34 5.01
N LEU A 26 14.72 -3.00 4.53
CA LEU A 26 13.45 -3.16 5.25
C LEU A 26 13.28 -4.54 5.89
N ALA A 27 14.22 -5.48 5.72
CA ALA A 27 14.08 -6.88 6.14
C ALA A 27 13.65 -7.06 7.61
N PHE A 28 14.26 -6.29 8.52
CA PHE A 28 13.94 -6.36 9.94
C PHE A 28 12.52 -5.87 10.23
N GLU A 29 12.16 -4.70 9.73
CA GLU A 29 10.83 -4.10 9.99
C GLU A 29 9.70 -4.86 9.30
N TRP A 30 9.97 -5.38 8.10
CA TRP A 30 9.05 -6.26 7.39
C TRP A 30 8.71 -7.50 8.22
N GLN A 31 9.73 -8.15 8.79
CA GLN A 31 9.54 -9.31 9.65
C GLN A 31 8.78 -8.96 10.94
N ASN A 32 9.05 -7.79 11.53
CA ASN A 32 8.34 -7.32 12.73
C ASN A 32 6.85 -7.11 12.46
N ILE A 33 6.50 -6.41 11.38
CA ILE A 33 5.09 -6.16 11.01
C ILE A 33 4.34 -7.47 10.79
N ILE A 34 4.96 -8.44 10.10
CA ILE A 34 4.36 -9.76 9.88
C ILE A 34 4.11 -10.52 11.20
N GLN A 35 5.04 -10.44 12.16
CA GLN A 35 4.91 -11.13 13.46
C GLN A 35 3.83 -10.52 14.35
N GLU A 36 3.59 -9.22 14.23
CA GLU A 36 2.56 -8.51 15.00
C GLU A 36 1.16 -8.60 14.35
N ARG A 37 1.09 -8.89 13.04
CA ARG A 37 -0.16 -9.01 12.28
C ARG A 37 -0.91 -10.30 12.64
N LEU A 38 -2.22 -10.16 12.93
CA LEU A 38 -3.11 -11.27 13.26
C LEU A 38 -3.36 -12.23 12.08
N GLU A 39 -3.42 -11.70 10.85
CA GLU A 39 -3.75 -12.45 9.63
C GLU A 39 -2.65 -12.24 8.57
N SER A 40 -1.42 -12.71 8.83
CA SER A 40 -0.38 -12.75 7.80
C SER A 40 -0.43 -14.06 7.00
N THR A 41 -0.27 -13.95 5.69
CA THR A 41 -0.19 -15.06 4.75
C THR A 41 1.26 -15.36 4.39
N PHE A 42 1.49 -16.48 3.70
CA PHE A 42 2.79 -16.78 3.12
C PHE A 42 3.22 -15.71 2.10
N PHE A 43 2.27 -15.13 1.37
CA PHE A 43 2.54 -14.13 0.33
C PHE A 43 2.99 -12.78 0.91
N ASP A 44 2.64 -12.47 2.17
CA ASP A 44 3.14 -11.28 2.86
C ASP A 44 4.65 -11.33 3.11
N GLN A 45 5.26 -12.52 3.12
CA GLN A 45 6.66 -12.71 3.48
C GLN A 45 7.60 -11.99 2.51
N GLN A 46 8.62 -11.32 3.05
CA GLN A 46 9.64 -10.69 2.22
C GLN A 46 10.33 -11.69 1.29
N VAL A 47 10.60 -12.90 1.80
CA VAL A 47 11.28 -13.94 1.01
C VAL A 47 10.48 -14.34 -0.22
N TRP A 48 9.14 -14.29 -0.16
CA TRP A 48 8.27 -14.53 -1.30
C TRP A 48 8.39 -13.40 -2.33
N HIS A 49 8.24 -12.15 -1.89
CA HIS A 49 8.39 -10.97 -2.75
C HIS A 49 9.75 -10.94 -3.46
N LYS A 50 10.84 -11.28 -2.75
CA LYS A 50 12.18 -11.40 -3.33
C LYS A 50 12.27 -12.49 -4.39
N ALA A 51 11.71 -13.68 -4.11
CA ALA A 51 11.73 -14.80 -5.03
C ALA A 51 10.94 -14.48 -6.30
N TRP A 52 9.72 -13.94 -6.14
CA TRP A 52 8.90 -13.52 -7.27
C TRP A 52 9.60 -12.46 -8.12
N TRP A 53 10.18 -11.43 -7.47
CA TRP A 53 10.91 -10.37 -8.17
C TRP A 53 12.12 -10.90 -8.95
N SER A 54 12.86 -11.85 -8.38
CA SER A 54 14.03 -12.46 -9.04
C SER A 54 13.67 -13.26 -10.29
N GLU A 55 12.50 -13.91 -10.30
CA GLU A 55 12.08 -14.77 -11.42
C GLU A 55 11.28 -14.00 -12.49
N PHE A 56 10.43 -13.06 -12.08
CA PHE A 56 9.44 -12.42 -12.95
C PHE A 56 9.57 -10.90 -13.05
N GLY A 57 10.43 -10.27 -12.25
CA GLY A 57 10.52 -8.80 -12.14
C GLY A 57 11.24 -8.09 -13.29
N ASN A 58 11.85 -8.81 -14.25
CA ASN A 58 12.77 -8.24 -15.23
C ASN A 58 12.17 -7.14 -16.12
N ASP A 59 10.88 -7.21 -16.41
CA ASP A 59 10.18 -6.26 -17.28
C ASP A 59 9.57 -5.08 -16.50
N PHE A 60 9.72 -5.06 -15.18
CA PHE A 60 9.12 -4.06 -14.29
C PHE A 60 10.18 -3.21 -13.59
N GLN A 61 9.76 -2.10 -12.97
CA GLN A 61 10.59 -1.36 -12.02
C GLN A 61 10.13 -1.63 -10.59
N LEU A 62 11.06 -2.09 -9.73
CA LEU A 62 10.76 -2.32 -8.33
C LEU A 62 10.49 -0.99 -7.61
N LYS A 63 9.42 -0.94 -6.84
CA LYS A 63 9.06 0.22 -6.01
C LYS A 63 8.62 -0.24 -4.63
N VAL A 64 9.57 -0.50 -3.73
CA VAL A 64 9.22 -0.76 -2.33
C VAL A 64 9.19 0.58 -1.59
N LEU A 65 8.01 1.02 -1.18
CA LEU A 65 7.85 2.26 -0.40
C LEU A 65 7.66 1.92 1.07
N ALA A 66 8.21 2.73 1.97
CA ALA A 66 8.01 2.60 3.41
C ALA A 66 7.63 3.93 4.03
N ALA A 67 6.59 3.93 4.87
CA ALA A 67 6.22 5.09 5.67
C ALA A 67 6.87 5.00 7.05
N TYR A 68 7.53 6.09 7.46
CA TYR A 68 8.22 6.21 8.73
C TYR A 68 7.47 7.18 9.65
N SER A 69 7.32 6.81 10.92
CA SER A 69 6.86 7.72 11.97
C SER A 69 7.92 8.80 12.27
N ASN A 70 7.55 9.82 13.04
CA ASN A 70 8.50 10.84 13.51
C ASN A 70 9.66 10.27 14.36
N SER A 71 9.48 9.10 14.98
CA SER A 71 10.54 8.41 15.73
C SER A 71 11.43 7.54 14.83
N GLY A 72 11.15 7.48 13.53
CA GLY A 72 11.90 6.67 12.55
C GLY A 72 11.50 5.20 12.54
N SER A 73 10.38 4.81 13.18
CA SER A 73 9.85 3.45 13.05
C SER A 73 9.07 3.31 11.75
N VAL A 74 9.18 2.16 11.10
CA VAL A 74 8.37 1.85 9.90
C VAL A 74 6.96 1.47 10.33
N GLU A 75 5.97 2.17 9.78
CA GLU A 75 4.54 1.98 10.07
C GLU A 75 3.79 1.32 8.91
N LEU A 76 4.32 1.45 7.69
CA LEU A 76 3.78 0.84 6.49
C LEU A 76 4.91 0.44 5.55
N ILE A 77 4.79 -0.74 4.93
CA ILE A 77 5.57 -1.12 3.76
C ILE A 77 4.60 -1.42 2.62
N ALA A 78 4.83 -0.81 1.46
CA ALA A 78 4.10 -1.06 0.22
C ALA A 78 5.01 -1.73 -0.80
N PRO A 79 4.90 -3.06 -0.96
CA PRO A 79 5.58 -3.79 -2.03
C PRO A 79 4.88 -3.47 -3.35
N LEU A 80 5.47 -2.61 -4.18
CA LEU A 80 4.91 -2.22 -5.47
C LEU A 80 5.90 -2.47 -6.60
N MET A 81 5.36 -2.50 -7.81
CA MET A 81 6.13 -2.48 -9.05
C MET A 81 5.46 -1.54 -10.06
N VAL A 82 6.25 -1.07 -11.03
CA VAL A 82 5.78 -0.18 -12.09
C VAL A 82 6.00 -0.85 -13.45
N ASP A 83 4.94 -0.88 -14.26
CA ASP A 83 4.95 -1.23 -15.68
C ASP A 83 4.55 0.01 -16.50
N GLY A 84 5.52 0.64 -17.17
CA GLY A 84 5.26 1.85 -17.95
C GLY A 84 4.69 2.99 -17.09
N ASN A 85 3.36 3.20 -17.17
CA ASN A 85 2.61 4.25 -16.46
C ASN A 85 1.64 3.68 -15.40
N GLU A 86 1.72 2.39 -15.13
CA GLU A 86 0.87 1.69 -14.18
C GLU A 86 1.70 1.26 -12.97
N ILE A 87 1.19 1.55 -11.77
CA ILE A 87 1.73 1.02 -10.52
C ILE A 87 0.77 -0.01 -9.94
N SER A 88 1.32 -1.13 -9.48
CA SER A 88 0.55 -2.24 -8.91
C SER A 88 1.29 -2.89 -7.76
N PHE A 89 0.64 -3.82 -7.06
CA PHE A 89 1.32 -4.67 -6.08
C PHE A 89 2.47 -5.43 -6.73
N LEU A 90 3.55 -5.61 -5.96
CA LEU A 90 4.62 -6.51 -6.34
C LEU A 90 4.11 -7.96 -6.27
N GLY A 91 3.90 -8.58 -7.43
CA GLY A 91 3.35 -9.91 -7.54
C GLY A 91 2.42 -10.03 -8.76
N SER A 92 1.80 -11.19 -8.90
CA SER A 92 0.75 -11.43 -9.90
C SER A 92 -0.31 -12.33 -9.29
N THR A 93 -1.57 -12.06 -9.66
CA THR A 93 -2.75 -12.82 -9.25
C THR A 93 -2.73 -14.27 -9.75
N ASP A 94 -1.85 -14.63 -10.69
CA ASP A 94 -1.62 -16.01 -11.11
C ASP A 94 -1.01 -16.89 -10.00
N LEU A 95 -0.26 -16.28 -9.07
CA LEU A 95 0.49 -16.98 -8.02
C LEU A 95 0.18 -16.48 -6.61
N VAL A 96 -0.47 -15.33 -6.48
CA VAL A 96 -0.73 -14.68 -5.19
C VAL A 96 -2.22 -14.51 -5.02
N ASP A 97 -2.79 -15.27 -4.08
CA ASP A 97 -4.22 -15.23 -3.78
C ASP A 97 -4.64 -13.95 -3.06
N TYR A 98 -3.73 -13.34 -2.29
CA TYR A 98 -3.99 -12.13 -1.52
C TYR A 98 -2.78 -11.19 -1.55
N HIS A 99 -3.03 -9.95 -1.97
CA HIS A 99 -2.12 -8.82 -1.79
C HIS A 99 -2.68 -7.85 -0.76
N ASP A 100 -1.79 -7.18 -0.04
CA ASP A 100 -2.12 -5.96 0.69
C ASP A 100 -0.84 -5.18 1.02
N PHE A 101 -1.01 -3.96 1.54
CA PHE A 101 0.07 -3.26 2.21
C PHE A 101 0.35 -3.88 3.57
N LEU A 102 1.61 -3.85 3.98
CA LEU A 102 2.04 -4.26 5.31
C LEU A 102 1.92 -3.07 6.24
N ILE A 103 0.77 -2.92 6.87
CA ILE A 103 0.43 -1.83 7.78
C ILE A 103 0.51 -2.34 9.21
N LYS A 104 1.22 -1.60 10.07
CA LYS A 104 1.36 -1.92 11.50
C LYS A 104 0.08 -1.68 12.28
N GLU A 105 -0.56 -0.53 12.07
CA GLU A 105 -1.85 -0.17 12.66
C GLU A 105 -2.87 0.12 11.55
N PRO A 106 -3.67 -0.88 11.13
CA PRO A 106 -4.61 -0.71 10.01
C PRO A 106 -5.72 0.32 10.26
N SER A 107 -5.96 0.70 11.51
CA SER A 107 -6.91 1.78 11.85
C SER A 107 -6.33 3.18 11.63
N ASP A 108 -5.00 3.32 11.52
CA ASP A 108 -4.34 4.59 11.21
C ASP A 108 -4.30 4.82 9.69
N SER A 109 -5.21 5.66 9.22
CA SER A 109 -5.33 5.99 7.80
C SER A 109 -4.28 6.98 7.29
N ASN A 110 -3.44 7.57 8.17
CA ASN A 110 -2.44 8.57 7.78
C ASN A 110 -1.39 7.97 6.83
N CYS A 111 -0.95 6.74 7.08
CA CYS A 111 0.06 6.08 6.23
C CYS A 111 -0.50 5.81 4.82
N ILE A 112 -1.76 5.39 4.72
CA ILE A 112 -2.42 5.19 3.41
C ILE A 112 -2.64 6.52 2.71
N GLN A 113 -3.04 7.57 3.43
CA GLN A 113 -3.16 8.91 2.84
C GLN A 113 -1.83 9.35 2.22
N LEU A 114 -0.73 9.27 2.98
CA LEU A 114 0.60 9.65 2.50
C LEU A 114 1.05 8.81 1.31
N LEU A 115 0.75 7.50 1.32
CA LEU A 115 1.07 6.60 0.21
C LEU A 115 0.36 7.04 -1.07
N VAL A 116 -0.93 7.35 -0.97
CA VAL A 116 -1.74 7.85 -2.10
C VAL A 116 -1.21 9.20 -2.60
N GLU A 117 -0.86 10.12 -1.70
CA GLU A 117 -0.26 11.42 -2.06
C GLU A 117 1.08 11.26 -2.80
N VAL A 118 1.92 10.31 -2.36
CA VAL A 118 3.22 10.03 -2.99
C VAL A 118 3.05 9.39 -4.36
N ILE A 119 2.15 8.42 -4.51
CA ILE A 119 1.85 7.81 -5.81
C ILE A 119 1.26 8.86 -6.77
N HIS A 120 0.35 9.71 -6.29
CA HIS A 120 -0.21 10.81 -7.10
C HIS A 120 0.86 11.81 -7.58
N GLY A 121 1.92 12.03 -6.78
CA GLY A 121 3.05 12.87 -7.15
C GLY A 121 3.97 12.28 -8.22
N MET A 122 3.86 10.98 -8.53
CA MET A 122 4.64 10.33 -9.59
C MET A 122 4.06 10.69 -10.97
N THR A 123 4.67 11.66 -11.64
CA THR A 123 4.14 12.26 -12.89
C THR A 123 4.01 11.28 -14.06
N GLU A 124 4.74 10.17 -14.02
CA GLU A 124 4.71 9.10 -15.00
C GLU A 124 3.52 8.14 -14.81
N ILE A 125 2.92 8.11 -13.61
CA ILE A 125 1.86 7.19 -13.24
C ILE A 125 0.50 7.80 -13.56
N ASN A 126 -0.32 7.08 -14.33
CA ASN A 126 -1.69 7.47 -14.64
C ASN A 126 -2.71 6.33 -14.42
N LYS A 127 -2.23 5.17 -13.96
CA LYS A 127 -3.05 4.01 -13.59
C LYS A 127 -2.50 3.36 -12.32
N ILE A 128 -3.40 2.96 -11.44
CA ILE A 128 -3.10 2.23 -10.20
C ILE A 128 -3.95 0.97 -10.22
N SER A 129 -3.34 -0.21 -10.10
CA SER A 129 -4.05 -1.50 -10.02
C SER A 129 -3.71 -2.21 -8.71
N LEU A 130 -4.70 -2.33 -7.83
CA LEU A 130 -4.59 -2.99 -6.53
C LEU A 130 -5.51 -4.21 -6.51
N GLU A 131 -5.04 -5.30 -7.09
CA GLU A 131 -5.78 -6.55 -7.26
C GLU A 131 -5.56 -7.53 -6.09
N SER A 132 -6.52 -8.43 -5.89
CA SER A 132 -6.52 -9.48 -4.87
C SER A 132 -6.40 -8.96 -3.43
N LEU A 133 -7.00 -7.79 -3.18
CA LEU A 133 -7.19 -7.28 -1.82
C LEU A 133 -8.21 -8.17 -1.07
N PRO A 134 -7.92 -8.60 0.17
CA PRO A 134 -8.91 -9.24 1.02
C PRO A 134 -10.18 -8.39 1.17
N GLU A 135 -11.37 -9.01 1.14
CA GLU A 135 -12.66 -8.28 1.21
C GLU A 135 -12.78 -7.38 2.45
N ASN A 136 -12.19 -7.80 3.58
CA ASN A 136 -12.16 -7.06 4.83
C ASN A 136 -10.96 -6.09 4.97
N SER A 137 -10.14 -5.94 3.93
CA SER A 137 -8.98 -5.04 3.97
C SER A 137 -9.42 -3.58 4.12
N PRO A 138 -8.93 -2.86 5.15
CA PRO A 138 -9.21 -1.44 5.30
C PRO A 138 -8.61 -0.60 4.15
N THR A 139 -7.63 -1.15 3.42
CA THR A 139 -7.01 -0.53 2.24
C THR A 139 -8.05 -0.17 1.19
N ILE A 140 -9.06 -1.03 0.96
CA ILE A 140 -10.11 -0.79 -0.05
C ILE A 140 -10.84 0.53 0.24
N VAL A 141 -11.24 0.75 1.50
CA VAL A 141 -12.01 1.94 1.89
C VAL A 141 -11.12 3.17 1.99
N GLN A 142 -9.95 3.03 2.63
CA GLN A 142 -9.04 4.15 2.88
C GLN A 142 -8.41 4.65 1.58
N PHE A 143 -7.80 3.76 0.79
CA PHE A 143 -7.10 4.13 -0.44
C PHE A 143 -8.06 4.76 -1.45
N ARG A 144 -9.27 4.17 -1.62
CA ARG A 144 -10.32 4.76 -2.46
C ARG A 144 -10.63 6.19 -2.06
N SER A 145 -10.93 6.41 -0.77
CA SER A 145 -11.33 7.73 -0.27
C SER A 145 -10.30 8.81 -0.58
N TYR A 146 -9.01 8.51 -0.35
CA TYR A 146 -7.94 9.46 -0.61
C TYR A 146 -7.64 9.63 -2.11
N ALA A 147 -7.74 8.56 -2.91
CA ALA A 147 -7.55 8.64 -4.36
C ALA A 147 -8.64 9.50 -5.00
N GLU A 148 -9.91 9.31 -4.63
CA GLU A 148 -11.04 10.13 -5.10
C GLU A 148 -10.88 11.61 -4.71
N GLN A 149 -10.36 11.90 -3.51
CA GLN A 149 -10.06 13.27 -3.06
C GLN A 149 -8.99 13.97 -3.90
N LEU A 150 -8.02 13.21 -4.43
CA LEU A 150 -6.99 13.71 -5.34
C LEU A 150 -7.44 13.71 -6.82
N GLY A 151 -8.71 13.39 -7.08
CA GLY A 151 -9.31 13.47 -8.42
C GLY A 151 -9.15 12.20 -9.27
N TRP A 152 -8.69 11.08 -8.69
CA TRP A 152 -8.69 9.81 -9.39
C TRP A 152 -10.11 9.28 -9.57
N LYS A 153 -10.37 8.69 -10.74
CA LYS A 153 -11.56 7.88 -10.95
C LYS A 153 -11.28 6.48 -10.43
N VAL A 154 -11.98 6.07 -9.38
CA VAL A 154 -11.80 4.74 -8.76
C VAL A 154 -12.94 3.82 -9.16
N GLU A 155 -12.60 2.61 -9.60
CA GLU A 155 -13.53 1.51 -9.86
C GLU A 155 -13.19 0.36 -8.92
N ILE A 156 -14.21 -0.22 -8.29
CA ILE A 156 -14.07 -1.42 -7.45
C ILE A 156 -14.87 -2.53 -8.13
N ALA A 157 -14.18 -3.63 -8.42
CA ALA A 157 -14.77 -4.85 -8.94
C ALA A 157 -14.52 -5.99 -7.95
N GLN A 158 -15.44 -6.94 -7.90
CA GLN A 158 -15.24 -8.18 -7.17
C GLN A 158 -14.48 -9.16 -8.08
N GLU A 159 -13.36 -9.68 -7.60
CA GLU A 159 -12.58 -10.73 -8.25
C GLU A 159 -13.15 -12.13 -7.92
N ASP A 160 -12.68 -13.15 -8.65
CA ASP A 160 -12.99 -14.55 -8.34
C ASP A 160 -12.45 -14.92 -6.95
N VAL A 161 -13.13 -15.85 -6.26
CA VAL A 161 -12.79 -16.20 -4.87
C VAL A 161 -11.63 -17.19 -4.80
N ALA A 162 -10.57 -16.82 -4.10
CA ALA A 162 -9.56 -17.76 -3.60
C ALA A 162 -9.95 -18.27 -2.20
N PRO A 163 -9.69 -19.55 -1.86
CA PRO A 163 -9.88 -20.04 -0.50
C PRO A 163 -8.82 -19.45 0.46
N ARG A 164 -9.23 -19.11 1.67
CA ARG A 164 -8.32 -18.80 2.80
C ARG A 164 -7.87 -20.08 3.51
#